data_AF-A0A2N2LZV2-F1
#
_entry.id   AF-A0A2N2LZV2-F1
#
_cell.length_a   1.000
_cell.length_b   1.000
_cell.length_c   1.000
_cell.angle_alpha   90.00
_cell.angle_beta   90.00
_cell.angle_gamma   90.00
#
_symmetry.space_group_name_H-M   'P 1'
#
loop_
_entity.id
_entity.type
_entity.pdbx_description
1 polymer ?
#
loop_
_entity_poly.entity_id
_entity_poly.type
_entity_poly.pdbx_seq_one_letter_code
_entity_poly.pdbx_strand_id
1 'polypeptide(L)'
;DKKTKLQTVHDRIHEVKTRLKLIKKDYMAAAQSEKKDPCANKVSRSADAEMKALDKEYQFLREVNKGEEFMSDEKIARVKNIAQRECCTDGEIRPLLSIEEVYNLCVRRGTLNQEERNIINNHALVTHKILSGLPFPKKLRHVGDYASAHHENIDGSGYPFGLKGDEIPLQSRIIAIADIFEALTAKDRAYRKAMTLSEAFNIMESMVRDNHIDKDLFEFFIKEKVYADYSKRELMPQQMDV
;
A
#
# COMPACT_ATOMS: atom_id res chain seq x y z
N ASP A 1 1.41 -7.39 6.92
CA ASP A 1 1.18 -6.14 6.17
C ASP A 1 2.20 -5.06 6.46
N LYS A 2 2.65 -4.41 5.38
CA LYS A 2 3.53 -3.24 5.39
C LYS A 2 2.67 -1.98 5.49
N LYS A 3 2.72 -1.29 6.63
CA LYS A 3 1.85 -0.14 6.98
C LYS A 3 2.28 1.16 6.31
N THR A 4 3.57 1.33 6.03
CA THR A 4 4.14 2.51 5.38
C THR A 4 5.14 2.11 4.30
N LYS A 5 5.36 2.96 3.30
CA LYS A 5 6.27 2.67 2.16
C LYS A 5 7.70 2.36 2.60
N LEU A 6 8.18 2.98 3.69
CA LEU A 6 9.53 2.80 4.23
C LEU A 6 9.63 1.73 5.32
N GLN A 7 8.53 1.05 5.66
CA GLN A 7 8.57 -0.02 6.66
C GLN A 7 9.34 -1.23 6.14
N THR A 8 10.32 -1.65 6.93
CA THR A 8 11.05 -2.92 6.77
C THR A 8 10.87 -3.74 8.05
N VAL A 9 11.93 -3.95 8.83
CA VAL A 9 11.84 -4.43 10.22
C VAL A 9 11.17 -3.36 11.10
N HIS A 10 11.49 -2.08 10.85
CA HIS A 10 10.86 -0.90 11.43
C HIS A 10 10.60 0.17 10.36
N ASP A 11 9.87 1.22 10.70
CA ASP A 11 9.65 2.36 9.80
C ASP A 11 10.88 3.29 9.77
N ARG A 12 11.56 3.33 8.61
CA ARG A 12 12.78 4.12 8.41
C ARG A 12 12.51 5.63 8.28
N ILE A 13 11.27 6.10 8.33
CA ILE A 13 10.98 7.54 8.36
C ILE A 13 11.68 8.26 9.53
N HIS A 14 11.93 7.56 10.64
CA HIS A 14 12.65 8.08 11.78
C HIS A 14 14.15 8.27 11.52
N GLU A 15 14.74 7.44 10.65
CA GLU A 15 16.13 7.61 10.19
C GLU A 15 16.26 8.83 9.29
N VAL A 16 15.31 9.01 8.36
CA VAL A 16 15.22 10.21 7.52
C VAL A 16 15.08 11.47 8.39
N LYS A 17 14.24 11.42 9.43
CA LYS A 17 14.12 12.52 10.41
C LYS A 17 15.47 12.83 11.07
N THR A 18 16.25 11.81 11.37
CA THR A 18 17.56 11.96 12.03
C THR A 18 18.56 12.61 11.09
N ARG A 19 18.63 12.18 9.82
CA ARG A 19 19.49 12.79 8.79
C ARG A 19 19.11 14.26 8.54
N LEU A 20 17.82 14.58 8.44
CA LEU A 20 17.36 15.97 8.33
C LEU A 20 17.75 16.83 9.53
N LYS A 21 17.74 16.27 10.75
CA LYS A 21 18.22 16.98 11.94
C LYS A 21 19.72 17.25 11.90
N LEU A 22 20.53 16.37 11.29
CA LEU A 22 21.96 16.62 11.10
C LEU A 22 22.17 17.81 10.16
N ILE A 23 21.52 17.81 9.00
CA ILE A 23 21.55 18.94 8.05
C ILE A 23 21.17 20.26 8.75
N LYS A 24 20.11 20.25 9.57
CA LYS A 24 19.71 21.44 10.34
C LYS A 24 20.81 21.92 11.30
N LYS A 25 21.50 21.00 11.98
CA LYS A 25 22.60 21.36 12.88
C LYS A 25 23.75 22.00 12.11
N ASP A 26 24.04 21.52 10.90
CA ASP A 26 25.08 22.10 10.04
C ASP A 26 24.74 23.55 9.67
N TYR A 27 23.49 23.82 9.28
CA TYR A 27 23.01 25.20 9.05
C TYR A 27 23.07 26.08 10.30
N MET A 28 22.74 25.53 11.48
CA MET A 28 22.84 26.26 12.74
C MET A 28 24.29 26.61 13.08
N ALA A 29 25.23 25.68 12.88
CA ALA A 29 26.65 25.89 13.14
C ALA A 29 27.23 26.96 12.20
N ALA A 30 26.90 26.90 10.89
CA ALA A 30 27.28 27.92 9.92
C ALA A 30 26.77 29.32 10.34
N ALA A 31 25.48 29.42 10.68
CA ALA A 31 24.87 30.69 11.11
C ALA A 31 25.45 31.25 12.42
N GLN A 32 25.97 30.41 13.32
CA GLN A 32 26.62 30.84 14.55
C GLN A 32 28.06 31.32 14.33
N SER A 33 28.80 30.68 13.42
CA SER A 33 30.17 31.06 13.09
C SER A 33 30.27 32.46 12.45
N GLU A 34 29.26 32.87 11.69
CA GLU A 34 29.23 34.14 10.93
C GLU A 34 28.64 35.32 11.69
N LYS A 35 28.07 35.13 12.89
CA LYS A 35 27.57 36.22 13.75
C LYS A 35 28.66 37.18 14.27
N LYS A 36 29.92 36.93 13.93
CA LYS A 36 31.06 37.83 14.19
C LYS A 36 31.24 38.92 13.13
N ASP A 37 30.49 38.88 12.02
CA ASP A 37 30.57 39.84 10.92
C ASP A 37 29.33 40.76 10.82
N PRO A 38 29.45 42.05 10.43
CA PRO A 38 28.31 42.99 10.33
C PRO A 38 27.23 42.60 9.31
N CYS A 39 27.50 41.63 8.43
CA CYS A 39 26.55 41.13 7.41
C CYS A 39 25.66 39.95 7.91
N ALA A 40 25.81 39.53 9.17
CA ALA A 40 25.19 38.33 9.75
C ALA A 40 23.65 38.27 9.71
N ASN A 41 22.97 39.42 9.59
CA ASN A 41 21.50 39.47 9.59
C ASN A 41 20.87 38.86 8.32
N LYS A 42 21.57 38.85 7.18
CA LYS A 42 21.09 38.20 5.94
C LYS A 42 21.25 36.67 6.02
N VAL A 43 22.36 36.18 6.55
CA VAL A 43 22.65 34.74 6.61
C VAL A 43 21.83 34.03 7.70
N SER A 44 21.64 34.64 8.86
CA SER A 44 20.75 34.08 9.90
C SER A 44 19.32 33.92 9.39
N ARG A 45 18.80 34.87 8.61
CA ARG A 45 17.46 34.76 7.97
C ARG A 45 17.43 33.67 6.89
N SER A 46 18.53 33.46 6.18
CA SER A 46 18.67 32.40 5.17
C SER A 46 18.67 31.00 5.82
N ALA A 47 19.41 30.83 6.92
CA ALA A 47 19.45 29.57 7.66
C ALA A 47 18.08 29.21 8.28
N ASP A 48 17.37 30.20 8.84
CA ASP A 48 16.02 29.99 9.38
C ASP A 48 15.03 29.58 8.27
N ALA A 49 15.17 30.14 7.06
CA ALA A 49 14.35 29.78 5.91
C ALA A 49 14.62 28.33 5.46
N GLU A 50 15.89 27.92 5.38
CA GLU A 50 16.27 26.54 5.05
C GLU A 50 15.78 25.53 6.09
N MET A 51 15.90 25.85 7.39
CA MET A 51 15.38 24.96 8.44
C MET A 51 13.87 24.75 8.35
N LYS A 52 13.12 25.82 8.03
CA LYS A 52 11.67 25.73 7.76
C LYS A 52 11.38 24.95 6.48
N ALA A 53 12.22 25.05 5.45
CA ALA A 53 12.09 24.25 4.24
C ALA A 53 12.26 22.76 4.55
N LEU A 54 13.29 22.39 5.33
CA LEU A 54 13.54 21.00 5.76
C LEU A 54 12.37 20.43 6.59
N ASP A 55 11.70 21.25 7.42
CA ASP A 55 10.48 20.82 8.12
C ASP A 55 9.34 20.50 7.16
N LYS A 56 9.12 21.35 6.16
CA LYS A 56 8.10 21.12 5.13
C LYS A 56 8.41 19.87 4.29
N GLU A 57 9.67 19.64 3.99
CA GLU A 57 10.13 18.44 3.28
C GLU A 57 9.92 17.17 4.12
N TYR A 58 10.26 17.21 5.41
CA TYR A 58 9.99 16.09 6.32
C TYR A 58 8.50 15.75 6.39
N GLN A 59 7.64 16.76 6.54
CA GLN A 59 6.19 16.54 6.57
C GLN A 59 5.69 15.95 5.25
N PHE A 60 6.18 16.46 4.12
CA PHE A 60 5.86 15.89 2.81
C PHE A 60 6.27 14.41 2.71
N LEU A 61 7.50 14.05 3.08
CA LEU A 61 7.97 12.66 3.06
C LEU A 61 7.15 11.77 4.00
N ARG A 62 6.75 12.28 5.18
CA ARG A 62 5.91 11.55 6.14
C ARG A 62 4.52 11.26 5.59
N GLU A 63 3.90 12.21 4.90
CA GLU A 63 2.59 12.02 4.28
C GLU A 63 2.67 11.02 3.12
N VAL A 64 3.67 11.16 2.24
CA VAL A 64 3.91 10.18 1.16
C VAL A 64 4.17 8.78 1.71
N ASN A 65 4.88 8.66 2.82
CA ASN A 65 5.21 7.38 3.45
C ASN A 65 3.97 6.57 3.87
N LYS A 66 2.82 7.21 4.17
CA LYS A 66 1.58 6.49 4.53
C LYS A 66 1.03 5.64 3.37
N GLY A 67 1.24 6.07 2.12
CA GLY A 67 0.80 5.34 0.94
C GLY A 67 -0.71 5.35 0.67
N GLU A 68 -1.45 6.25 1.32
CA GLU A 68 -2.90 6.44 1.14
C GLU A 68 -3.24 7.17 -0.16
N GLU A 69 -2.39 8.13 -0.57
CA GLU A 69 -2.60 8.94 -1.76
C GLU A 69 -1.87 8.40 -3.00
N PHE A 70 -2.41 8.76 -4.18
CA PHE A 70 -1.73 8.54 -5.44
C PHE A 70 -0.46 9.41 -5.57
N MET A 71 0.65 8.80 -5.95
CA MET A 71 1.89 9.51 -6.26
C MET A 71 1.88 9.99 -7.71
N SER A 72 1.57 11.27 -7.89
CA SER A 72 1.70 11.98 -9.16
C SER A 72 3.16 12.16 -9.56
N ASP A 73 3.41 12.44 -10.83
CA ASP A 73 4.77 12.67 -11.35
C ASP A 73 5.45 13.86 -10.68
N GLU A 74 4.68 14.88 -10.31
CA GLU A 74 5.15 16.02 -9.52
C GLU A 74 5.62 15.61 -8.12
N LYS A 75 4.85 14.76 -7.42
CA LYS A 75 5.25 14.25 -6.09
C LYS A 75 6.49 13.37 -6.19
N ILE A 76 6.58 12.53 -7.23
CA ILE A 76 7.76 11.68 -7.49
C ILE A 76 8.99 12.55 -7.77
N ALA A 77 8.87 13.56 -8.63
CA ALA A 77 9.95 14.51 -8.91
C ALA A 77 10.40 15.23 -7.64
N ARG A 78 9.45 15.63 -6.79
CA ARG A 78 9.74 16.26 -5.49
C ARG A 78 10.49 15.33 -4.54
N VAL A 79 10.10 14.06 -4.43
CA VAL A 79 10.85 13.06 -3.64
C VAL A 79 12.27 12.93 -4.16
N LYS A 80 12.46 12.81 -5.48
CA LYS A 80 13.78 12.71 -6.10
C LYS A 80 14.65 13.95 -5.86
N ASN A 81 14.07 15.14 -5.87
CA ASN A 81 14.79 16.37 -5.57
C ASN A 81 15.23 16.41 -4.10
N ILE A 82 14.34 16.09 -3.16
CA ILE A 82 14.67 16.02 -1.72
C ILE A 82 15.75 14.96 -1.47
N ALA A 83 15.71 13.84 -2.18
CA ALA A 83 16.69 12.76 -2.05
C ALA A 83 18.14 13.21 -2.34
N GLN A 84 18.31 14.18 -3.25
CA GLN A 84 19.63 14.66 -3.68
C GLN A 84 20.29 15.61 -2.68
N ARG A 85 19.59 16.07 -1.64
CA ARG A 85 20.21 16.91 -0.60
C ARG A 85 21.36 16.13 0.04
N GLU A 86 22.50 16.79 0.20
CA GLU A 86 23.66 16.18 0.82
C GLU A 86 23.56 16.20 2.34
N CYS A 87 23.84 15.07 2.97
CA CYS A 87 23.95 14.93 4.42
C CYS A 87 25.31 14.33 4.74
N CYS A 88 26.07 14.98 5.63
CA CYS A 88 27.23 14.36 6.22
C CYS A 88 26.77 13.36 7.28
N THR A 89 27.05 12.07 7.07
CA THR A 89 26.82 11.02 8.07
C THR A 89 28.12 10.27 8.25
N ASP A 90 28.61 10.19 9.48
CA ASP A 90 29.87 9.51 9.83
C ASP A 90 31.10 10.00 9.03
N GLY A 91 31.14 11.28 8.68
CA GLY A 91 32.26 11.90 7.96
C GLY A 91 32.22 11.73 6.44
N GLU A 92 31.23 11.02 5.91
CA GLU A 92 31.00 10.89 4.47
C GLU A 92 29.79 11.71 4.02
N ILE A 93 29.95 12.39 2.88
CA ILE A 93 28.86 13.09 2.20
C ILE A 93 28.05 12.05 1.44
N ARG A 94 26.78 11.90 1.81
CA ARG A 94 25.85 10.98 1.15
C ARG A 94 24.53 11.69 0.84
N PRO A 95 23.77 11.22 -0.16
CA PRO A 95 22.41 11.70 -0.40
C PRO A 95 21.52 11.50 0.83
N LEU A 96 20.56 12.40 1.04
CA LEU A 96 19.63 12.36 2.17
C LEU A 96 18.83 11.06 2.20
N LEU A 97 18.39 10.58 1.03
CA LEU A 97 17.65 9.33 0.88
C LEU A 97 18.48 8.32 0.08
N SER A 98 18.44 7.06 0.50
CA SER A 98 19.06 5.97 -0.26
C SER A 98 18.25 5.67 -1.53
N ILE A 99 18.89 5.01 -2.50
CA ILE A 99 18.23 4.56 -3.75
C ILE A 99 16.99 3.72 -3.42
N GLU A 100 17.09 2.85 -2.42
CA GLU A 100 16.01 1.98 -1.96
C GLU A 100 14.85 2.77 -1.32
N GLU A 101 15.14 3.79 -0.51
CA GLU A 101 14.12 4.64 0.09
C GLU A 101 13.38 5.46 -0.97
N VAL A 102 14.10 5.98 -1.96
CA VAL A 102 13.50 6.68 -3.10
C VAL A 102 12.60 5.73 -3.88
N TYR A 103 13.08 4.52 -4.19
CA TYR A 103 12.29 3.52 -4.91
C TYR A 103 10.98 3.21 -4.18
N ASN A 104 11.06 2.96 -2.88
CA ASN A 104 9.90 2.68 -2.03
C ASN A 104 8.93 3.87 -1.94
N LEU A 105 9.41 5.10 -1.73
CA LEU A 105 8.56 6.29 -1.65
C LEU A 105 7.88 6.63 -2.97
N CYS A 106 8.50 6.28 -4.11
CA CYS A 106 7.98 6.55 -5.45
C CYS A 106 6.91 5.55 -5.92
N VAL A 107 6.58 4.53 -5.12
CA VAL A 107 5.48 3.58 -5.43
C VAL A 107 4.18 4.35 -5.67
N ARG A 108 3.54 4.13 -6.83
CA ARG A 108 2.38 4.95 -7.26
C ARG A 108 1.14 4.80 -6.39
N ARG A 109 0.84 3.59 -5.93
CA ARG A 109 -0.35 3.26 -5.13
C ARG A 109 0.01 2.25 -4.05
N GLY A 110 -0.48 2.48 -2.83
CA GLY A 110 -0.22 1.61 -1.68
C GLY A 110 1.22 1.68 -1.18
N THR A 111 1.59 0.71 -0.34
CA THR A 111 2.86 0.69 0.40
C THR A 111 3.88 -0.32 -0.13
N LEU A 112 3.44 -1.24 -0.99
CA LEU A 112 4.24 -2.35 -1.50
C LEU A 112 4.85 -1.96 -2.85
N ASN A 113 6.16 -2.15 -2.98
CA ASN A 113 6.82 -2.14 -4.28
C ASN A 113 6.50 -3.43 -5.08
N GLN A 114 7.02 -3.53 -6.30
CA GLN A 114 6.69 -4.65 -7.19
C GLN A 114 7.23 -5.99 -6.65
N GLU A 115 8.44 -6.00 -6.11
CA GLU A 115 9.09 -7.18 -5.56
C GLU A 115 8.34 -7.70 -4.33
N GLU A 116 7.98 -6.81 -3.41
CA GLU A 116 7.17 -7.12 -2.23
C GLU A 116 5.79 -7.65 -2.61
N ARG A 117 5.16 -7.04 -3.63
CA ARG A 117 3.88 -7.52 -4.18
C ARG A 117 4.02 -8.92 -4.77
N ASN A 118 5.09 -9.20 -5.51
CA ASN A 118 5.34 -10.53 -6.07
C ASN A 118 5.51 -11.58 -4.97
N ILE A 119 6.22 -11.26 -3.88
CA ILE A 119 6.38 -12.15 -2.73
C ILE A 119 5.03 -12.46 -2.08
N ILE A 120 4.18 -11.44 -1.90
CA ILE A 120 2.84 -11.64 -1.33
C ILE A 120 1.98 -12.48 -2.27
N ASN A 121 1.92 -12.14 -3.56
CA ASN A 121 1.12 -12.86 -4.55
C ASN A 121 1.53 -14.34 -4.69
N ASN A 122 2.79 -14.67 -4.39
CA ASN A 122 3.31 -16.04 -4.43
C ASN A 122 2.56 -17.00 -3.48
N HIS A 123 1.83 -16.50 -2.48
CA HIS A 123 1.03 -17.36 -1.61
C HIS A 123 0.04 -18.23 -2.40
N ALA A 124 -0.55 -17.72 -3.49
CA ALA A 124 -1.49 -18.46 -4.33
C ALA A 124 -0.81 -19.65 -5.04
N LEU A 125 0.40 -19.44 -5.57
CA LEU A 125 1.22 -20.52 -6.16
C LEU A 125 1.67 -21.54 -5.12
N VAL A 126 2.07 -21.08 -3.94
CA VAL A 126 2.47 -21.97 -2.85
C VAL A 126 1.28 -22.81 -2.39
N THR A 127 0.09 -22.22 -2.25
CA THR A 127 -1.16 -22.93 -1.97
C THR A 127 -1.43 -24.01 -3.01
N HIS A 128 -1.33 -23.67 -4.30
CA HIS A 128 -1.45 -24.66 -5.39
C HIS A 128 -0.49 -25.83 -5.19
N LYS A 129 0.80 -25.53 -5.00
CA LYS A 129 1.86 -26.54 -4.84
C LYS A 129 1.60 -27.47 -3.66
N ILE A 130 1.16 -26.92 -2.52
CA ILE A 130 0.86 -27.71 -1.32
C ILE A 130 -0.37 -28.59 -1.57
N LEU A 131 -1.48 -28.01 -2.00
CA LEU A 131 -2.76 -28.71 -2.13
C LEU A 131 -2.74 -29.76 -3.25
N SER A 132 -2.09 -29.48 -4.37
CA SER A 132 -1.95 -30.44 -5.48
C SER A 132 -1.11 -31.68 -5.11
N GLY A 133 -0.31 -31.59 -4.04
CA GLY A 133 0.47 -32.73 -3.51
C GLY A 133 -0.30 -33.60 -2.50
N LEU A 134 -1.50 -33.19 -2.06
CA LEU A 134 -2.27 -33.92 -1.05
C LEU A 134 -3.21 -34.97 -1.67
N PRO A 135 -3.42 -36.13 -1.02
CA PRO A 135 -4.26 -37.20 -1.54
C PRO A 135 -5.75 -36.93 -1.30
N PHE A 136 -6.32 -35.95 -2.02
CA PHE A 136 -7.75 -35.65 -1.91
C PHE A 136 -8.64 -36.75 -2.50
N PRO A 137 -9.82 -37.01 -1.92
CA PRO A 137 -10.84 -37.84 -2.55
C PRO A 137 -11.23 -37.30 -3.94
N LYS A 138 -11.73 -38.16 -4.83
CA LYS A 138 -12.10 -37.79 -6.22
C LYS A 138 -12.96 -36.53 -6.34
N LYS A 139 -13.85 -36.27 -5.36
CA LYS A 139 -14.74 -35.11 -5.33
C LYS A 139 -14.03 -33.79 -4.99
N LEU A 140 -12.85 -33.85 -4.36
CA LEU A 140 -12.07 -32.70 -3.89
C LEU A 140 -10.73 -32.54 -4.63
N ARG A 141 -10.48 -33.34 -5.68
CA ARG A 141 -9.19 -33.34 -6.40
C ARG A 141 -8.79 -31.98 -7.00
N HIS A 142 -9.75 -31.08 -7.20
CA HIS A 142 -9.57 -29.75 -7.80
C HIS A 142 -9.50 -28.62 -6.76
N VAL A 143 -9.52 -28.93 -5.46
CA VAL A 143 -9.51 -27.89 -4.43
C VAL A 143 -8.27 -27.00 -4.51
N GLY A 144 -7.12 -27.57 -4.91
CA GLY A 144 -5.88 -26.82 -5.15
C GLY A 144 -6.03 -25.81 -6.28
N ASP A 145 -6.64 -26.22 -7.40
CA ASP A 145 -6.95 -25.33 -8.54
C ASP A 145 -7.82 -24.16 -8.07
N TYR A 146 -8.93 -24.48 -7.38
CA TYR A 146 -9.91 -23.49 -6.95
C TYR A 146 -9.32 -22.46 -5.98
N ALA A 147 -8.62 -22.95 -4.95
CA ALA A 147 -7.99 -22.12 -3.93
C ALA A 147 -6.82 -21.31 -4.49
N SER A 148 -6.16 -21.75 -5.55
CA SER A 148 -5.05 -20.98 -6.15
C SER A 148 -5.50 -19.88 -7.10
N ALA A 149 -6.64 -20.05 -7.78
CA ALA A 149 -7.11 -19.12 -8.81
C ALA A 149 -8.11 -18.06 -8.30
N HIS A 150 -8.36 -17.95 -6.98
CA HIS A 150 -9.34 -17.00 -6.43
C HIS A 150 -8.88 -15.53 -6.47
N HIS A 151 -7.63 -15.26 -6.83
CA HIS A 151 -7.11 -13.91 -7.08
C HIS A 151 -6.93 -13.60 -8.58
N GLU A 152 -7.45 -14.47 -9.46
CA GLU A 152 -7.57 -14.16 -10.88
C GLU A 152 -8.67 -13.12 -11.10
N ASN A 153 -8.42 -12.20 -12.03
CA ASN A 153 -9.39 -11.20 -12.45
C ASN A 153 -9.97 -11.61 -13.81
N ILE A 154 -11.25 -11.32 -14.06
CA ILE A 154 -11.92 -11.70 -15.32
C ILE A 154 -11.18 -11.16 -16.56
N ASP A 155 -10.56 -9.99 -16.48
CA ASP A 155 -9.74 -9.39 -17.54
C ASP A 155 -8.34 -10.00 -17.73
N GLY A 156 -7.91 -10.89 -16.82
CA GLY A 156 -6.59 -11.53 -16.76
C GLY A 156 -5.47 -10.68 -16.20
N SER A 157 -5.78 -9.56 -15.55
CA SER A 157 -4.80 -8.77 -14.78
C SER A 157 -4.47 -9.40 -13.41
N GLY A 158 -5.19 -10.46 -13.03
CA GLY A 158 -5.04 -11.17 -11.78
C GLY A 158 -3.83 -12.10 -11.75
N TYR A 159 -3.76 -12.92 -10.70
CA TYR A 159 -2.64 -13.81 -10.45
C TYR A 159 -3.15 -15.11 -9.79
N PRO A 160 -2.40 -16.22 -9.85
CA PRO A 160 -1.01 -16.32 -10.30
C PRO A 160 -0.77 -16.76 -11.74
N PHE A 161 -1.80 -17.20 -12.47
CA PHE A 161 -1.70 -17.77 -13.80
C PHE A 161 -2.12 -16.80 -14.91
N GLY A 162 -2.87 -15.73 -14.58
CA GLY A 162 -3.34 -14.74 -15.54
C GLY A 162 -4.48 -15.26 -16.41
N LEU A 163 -5.35 -16.07 -15.82
CA LEU A 163 -6.51 -16.67 -16.49
C LEU A 163 -7.54 -15.58 -16.83
N LYS A 164 -8.27 -15.76 -17.94
CA LYS A 164 -9.27 -14.79 -18.41
C LYS A 164 -10.66 -15.41 -18.53
N GLY A 165 -11.67 -14.66 -18.09
CA GLY A 165 -13.08 -15.04 -18.23
C GLY A 165 -13.35 -16.48 -17.77
N ASP A 166 -13.79 -17.31 -18.70
CA ASP A 166 -14.18 -18.70 -18.43
C ASP A 166 -13.02 -19.68 -18.22
N GLU A 167 -11.77 -19.25 -18.43
CA GLU A 167 -10.60 -19.99 -17.98
C GLU A 167 -10.55 -20.08 -16.45
N ILE A 168 -11.16 -19.10 -15.76
CA ILE A 168 -11.25 -19.09 -14.29
C ILE A 168 -12.37 -20.03 -13.85
N PRO A 169 -12.07 -21.07 -13.04
CA PRO A 169 -13.08 -21.97 -12.53
C PRO A 169 -14.21 -21.22 -11.81
N LEU A 170 -15.45 -21.64 -12.03
CA LEU A 170 -16.63 -21.04 -11.38
C LEU A 170 -16.45 -20.98 -9.85
N GLN A 171 -15.89 -22.03 -9.25
CA GLN A 171 -15.61 -22.12 -7.83
C GLN A 171 -14.64 -21.03 -7.36
N SER A 172 -13.60 -20.73 -8.14
CA SER A 172 -12.65 -19.65 -7.84
C SER A 172 -13.31 -18.28 -7.93
N ARG A 173 -14.17 -18.05 -8.93
CA ARG A 173 -14.95 -16.80 -9.05
C ARG A 173 -15.89 -16.60 -7.86
N ILE A 174 -16.52 -17.67 -7.37
CA ILE A 174 -17.35 -17.65 -6.16
C ILE A 174 -16.50 -17.30 -4.92
N ILE A 175 -15.34 -17.95 -4.75
CA ILE A 175 -14.42 -17.67 -3.63
C ILE A 175 -13.94 -16.22 -3.68
N ALA A 176 -13.60 -15.70 -4.86
CA ALA A 176 -13.15 -14.32 -5.05
C ALA A 176 -14.18 -13.30 -4.54
N ILE A 177 -15.46 -13.47 -4.90
CA ILE A 177 -16.55 -12.60 -4.43
C ILE A 177 -16.69 -12.66 -2.90
N ALA A 178 -16.63 -13.87 -2.32
CA ALA A 178 -16.74 -14.06 -0.88
C ALA A 178 -15.54 -13.42 -0.13
N ASP A 179 -14.32 -13.65 -0.60
CA ASP A 179 -13.08 -13.12 -0.03
C ASP A 179 -13.05 -11.58 -0.09
N ILE A 180 -13.40 -10.99 -1.24
CA ILE A 180 -13.48 -9.54 -1.39
C ILE A 180 -14.52 -8.95 -0.44
N PHE A 181 -15.71 -9.54 -0.37
CA PHE A 181 -16.79 -9.03 0.49
C PHE A 181 -16.41 -9.10 1.98
N GLU A 182 -15.87 -10.22 2.44
CA GLU A 182 -15.36 -10.37 3.79
C GLU A 182 -14.24 -9.36 4.07
N ALA A 183 -13.26 -9.22 3.17
CA ALA A 183 -12.14 -8.31 3.32
C ALA A 183 -12.55 -6.83 3.44
N LEU A 184 -13.59 -6.41 2.70
CA LEU A 184 -14.12 -5.04 2.74
C LEU A 184 -14.92 -4.77 4.02
N THR A 185 -15.66 -5.76 4.52
CA THR A 185 -16.60 -5.58 5.63
C THR A 185 -16.02 -5.97 7.01
N ALA A 186 -14.82 -6.56 7.05
CA ALA A 186 -14.17 -6.99 8.29
C ALA A 186 -14.02 -5.86 9.33
N LYS A 187 -14.35 -6.17 10.59
CA LYS A 187 -14.39 -5.21 11.71
C LYS A 187 -13.03 -4.82 12.26
N ASP A 188 -12.04 -5.68 12.10
CA ASP A 188 -10.84 -5.77 12.95
C ASP A 188 -9.53 -5.42 12.23
N ARG A 189 -9.60 -4.81 11.04
CA ARG A 189 -8.40 -4.31 10.37
C ARG A 189 -7.89 -3.05 11.06
N ALA A 190 -6.76 -3.18 11.76
CA ALA A 190 -6.10 -2.16 12.59
C ALA A 190 -5.78 -0.80 11.91
N TYR A 191 -6.08 -0.64 10.61
CA TYR A 191 -5.75 0.52 9.79
C TYR A 191 -6.92 1.09 8.97
N ARG A 192 -8.15 0.58 9.13
CA ARG A 192 -9.32 1.09 8.39
C ARG A 192 -10.58 1.01 9.23
N LYS A 193 -11.41 2.05 9.17
CA LYS A 193 -12.79 1.96 9.69
C LYS A 193 -13.52 0.89 8.88
N ALA A 194 -14.23 0.00 9.56
CA ALA A 194 -15.00 -1.05 8.92
C ALA A 194 -16.05 -0.42 7.98
N MET A 195 -16.09 -0.87 6.73
CA MET A 195 -16.98 -0.31 5.71
C MET A 195 -18.43 -0.74 5.96
N THR A 196 -19.38 0.10 5.58
CA THR A 196 -20.79 -0.29 5.53
C THR A 196 -21.06 -1.21 4.34
N LEU A 197 -22.22 -1.89 4.35
CA LEU A 197 -22.63 -2.74 3.24
C LEU A 197 -22.77 -1.94 1.95
N SER A 198 -23.35 -0.74 1.99
CA SER A 198 -23.46 0.11 0.82
C SER A 198 -22.09 0.52 0.25
N GLU A 199 -21.11 0.84 1.11
CA GLU A 199 -19.74 1.14 0.70
C GLU A 199 -19.07 -0.07 0.04
N ALA A 200 -19.20 -1.27 0.63
CA ALA A 200 -18.65 -2.50 0.08
C ALA A 200 -19.25 -2.83 -1.29
N PHE A 201 -20.58 -2.71 -1.43
CA PHE A 201 -21.27 -2.96 -2.70
C PHE A 201 -20.86 -1.98 -3.79
N ASN A 202 -20.71 -0.69 -3.47
CA ASN A 202 -20.24 0.30 -4.44
C ASN A 202 -18.83 -0.02 -4.96
N ILE A 203 -17.94 -0.52 -4.09
CA ILE A 203 -16.59 -0.95 -4.50
C ILE A 203 -16.68 -2.18 -5.41
N MET A 204 -17.43 -3.20 -5.01
CA MET A 204 -17.58 -4.43 -5.80
C MET A 204 -18.25 -4.16 -7.15
N GLU A 205 -19.23 -3.26 -7.21
CA GLU A 205 -19.84 -2.82 -8.46
C GLU A 205 -18.82 -2.11 -9.36
N SER A 206 -17.90 -1.32 -8.79
CA SER A 206 -16.77 -0.77 -9.57
C SER A 206 -15.87 -1.88 -10.11
N MET A 207 -15.59 -2.91 -9.32
CA MET A 207 -14.79 -4.04 -9.77
C MET A 207 -15.47 -4.85 -10.88
N VAL A 208 -16.81 -4.92 -10.90
CA VAL A 208 -17.56 -5.48 -12.04
C VAL A 208 -17.37 -4.61 -13.27
N ARG A 209 -17.50 -3.27 -13.14
CA ARG A 209 -17.31 -2.34 -14.27
C ARG A 209 -15.90 -2.39 -14.85
N ASP A 210 -14.90 -2.57 -13.98
CA ASP A 210 -13.49 -2.72 -14.34
C ASP A 210 -13.16 -4.14 -14.83
N ASN A 211 -14.15 -5.04 -14.91
CA ASN A 211 -14.00 -6.43 -15.35
C ASN A 211 -12.99 -7.24 -14.51
N HIS A 212 -12.94 -6.97 -13.20
CA HIS A 212 -12.13 -7.73 -12.25
C HIS A 212 -12.90 -8.93 -11.67
N ILE A 213 -14.19 -8.78 -11.39
CA ILE A 213 -15.03 -9.85 -10.82
C ILE A 213 -16.19 -10.22 -11.73
N ASP A 214 -16.69 -11.44 -11.56
CA ASP A 214 -17.78 -11.98 -12.36
C ASP A 214 -19.09 -11.22 -12.11
N LYS A 215 -19.65 -10.66 -13.19
CA LYS A 215 -20.88 -9.87 -13.16
C LYS A 215 -22.09 -10.70 -12.73
N ASP A 216 -22.29 -11.87 -13.33
CA ASP A 216 -23.50 -12.67 -13.14
C ASP A 216 -23.55 -13.23 -11.71
N LEU A 217 -22.39 -13.63 -11.18
CA LEU A 217 -22.26 -14.05 -9.79
C LEU A 217 -22.47 -12.90 -8.81
N PHE A 218 -21.96 -11.70 -9.10
CA PHE A 218 -22.20 -10.54 -8.25
C PHE A 218 -23.68 -10.15 -8.23
N GLU A 219 -24.34 -10.14 -9.38
CA GLU A 219 -25.79 -9.89 -9.48
C GLU A 219 -26.58 -10.92 -8.68
N PHE A 220 -26.23 -12.21 -8.79
CA PHE A 220 -26.83 -13.28 -7.99
C PHE A 220 -26.61 -13.06 -6.49
N PHE A 221 -25.38 -12.74 -6.08
CA PHE A 221 -25.00 -12.48 -4.69
C PHE A 221 -25.84 -11.38 -4.04
N ILE A 222 -26.11 -10.30 -4.78
CA ILE A 222 -26.94 -9.18 -4.32
C ILE A 222 -28.43 -9.54 -4.34
N LYS A 223 -28.94 -10.08 -5.46
CA LYS A 223 -30.37 -10.35 -5.67
C LYS A 223 -30.91 -11.37 -4.66
N GLU A 224 -30.17 -12.46 -4.44
CA GLU A 224 -30.56 -13.52 -3.51
C GLU A 224 -30.14 -13.21 -2.06
N LYS A 225 -29.52 -12.03 -1.83
CA LYS A 225 -29.06 -11.58 -0.52
C LYS A 225 -28.18 -12.60 0.19
N VAL A 226 -27.28 -13.24 -0.54
CA VAL A 226 -26.36 -14.28 -0.03
C VAL A 226 -25.53 -13.75 1.16
N TYR A 227 -25.22 -12.45 1.16
CA TYR A 227 -24.51 -11.77 2.24
C TYR A 227 -25.29 -11.64 3.56
N ALA A 228 -26.61 -11.82 3.58
CA ALA A 228 -27.45 -11.42 4.72
C ALA A 228 -27.13 -12.21 6.00
N ASP A 229 -26.97 -13.52 5.90
CA ASP A 229 -26.71 -14.36 7.08
C ASP A 229 -25.31 -14.13 7.65
N TYR A 230 -24.32 -13.95 6.76
CA TYR A 230 -22.98 -13.52 7.16
C TYR A 230 -23.04 -12.16 7.86
N SER A 231 -23.77 -11.20 7.28
CA SER A 231 -23.84 -9.82 7.78
C SER A 231 -24.42 -9.76 9.20
N LYS A 232 -25.48 -10.51 9.46
CA LYS A 232 -26.10 -10.58 10.80
C LYS A 232 -25.17 -11.19 11.85
N ARG A 233 -24.34 -12.15 11.46
CA ARG A 233 -23.44 -12.87 12.38
C ARG A 233 -22.14 -12.09 12.62
N GLU A 234 -21.56 -11.56 11.55
CA GLU A 234 -20.18 -11.07 11.54
C GLU A 234 -20.07 -9.54 11.49
N LEU A 235 -21.11 -8.77 11.15
CA LEU A 235 -21.05 -7.29 11.02
C LEU A 235 -21.63 -6.54 12.23
N MET A 236 -21.25 -5.28 12.41
CA MET A 236 -21.80 -4.42 13.46
C MET A 236 -23.14 -3.84 12.97
N PRO A 237 -24.11 -3.56 13.85
CA PRO A 237 -25.38 -2.95 13.45
C PRO A 237 -25.21 -1.67 12.60
N GLN A 238 -24.19 -0.87 12.88
CA GLN A 238 -23.89 0.37 12.16
C GLN A 238 -23.35 0.15 10.73
N GLN A 239 -22.88 -1.06 10.40
CA GLN A 239 -22.42 -1.41 9.06
C GLN A 239 -23.57 -1.88 8.15
N MET A 240 -24.69 -2.30 8.73
CA MET A 240 -25.84 -2.85 7.99
C MET A 240 -26.82 -1.73 7.62
N ASP A 241 -26.46 -0.94 6.61
CA ASP A 241 -27.18 0.27 6.18
C ASP A 241 -28.14 0.06 5.00
N VAL A 242 -28.38 -1.19 4.60
CA VAL A 242 -29.21 -1.63 3.46
C VAL A 242 -30.10 -2.82 3.80
#